data_AF-H3ZQ03-F1
#
_entry.id   AF-H3ZQ03-F1
#
_cell.length_a   1.000
_cell.length_b   1.000
_cell.length_c   1.000
_cell.angle_alpha   90.00
_cell.angle_beta   90.00
_cell.angle_gamma   90.00
#
_symmetry.space_group_name_H-M   'P 1'
#
loop_
_entity.id
_entity.type
_entity.pdbx_description
1 polymer ?
#
loop_
_entity_poly.entity_id
_entity_poly.type
_entity_poly.pdbx_seq_one_letter_code
_entity_poly.pdbx_strand_id
1 'polypeptide(L)'
;MDTEQGTKIWVKFRGKAVKAHKIEVLRLGDFLSNFQRLLIEYGKAKNIRKPQEHLKLYLTDVEPGSITIVLEPAKSYSYHYTEPINSALDFITNLLNYVDDYQKIKQYLEQELKSPETILSHLKRLEILWSEKDLEVGIARKFSKPREEDYVYIPPEKKQVVQKLIEEYIKEISDKIQGAIVELKAHGKKRHFEIITTTGEKIICYYDPKENPEIEIDAYKHFWKPVEIIGIIKQKGKIKRMERTLEIKPFKYEITGTFGGYKIKAPIPLRIEYDHNTDIWCVENPALELYGCGKTFEEAIKDAEEVFQALIETYVFEKDENLTEDAKKLKKALLEHVEVTP
;
A
#
# COMPACT_ATOMS: atom_id res chain seq x y z
N MET A 1 12.65 -47.87 24.09
CA MET A 1 12.54 -47.16 22.80
C MET A 1 11.44 -46.14 22.97
N ASP A 2 11.81 -44.94 23.41
CA ASP A 2 10.88 -43.82 23.53
C ASP A 2 10.41 -43.43 22.13
N THR A 3 9.10 -43.42 21.96
CA THR A 3 8.43 -42.86 20.78
C THR A 3 8.67 -41.36 20.82
N GLU A 4 9.43 -40.81 19.87
CA GLU A 4 9.60 -39.37 19.70
C GLU A 4 8.22 -38.71 19.54
N GLN A 5 7.75 -38.11 20.63
CA GLN A 5 6.47 -37.39 20.67
C GLN A 5 6.59 -36.17 19.75
N GLY A 6 5.54 -35.84 18.99
CA GLY A 6 5.55 -34.69 18.07
C GLY A 6 5.55 -33.34 18.78
N THR A 7 6.23 -32.35 18.21
CA THR A 7 6.32 -30.99 18.76
C THR A 7 4.94 -30.38 18.97
N LYS A 8 4.67 -29.85 20.17
CA LYS A 8 3.46 -29.06 20.46
C LYS A 8 3.77 -27.58 20.56
N ILE A 9 2.83 -26.77 20.11
CA ILE A 9 2.86 -25.31 20.21
C ILE A 9 1.85 -24.90 21.27
N TRP A 10 2.34 -24.23 22.30
CA TRP A 10 1.54 -23.74 23.40
C TRP A 10 1.36 -22.24 23.22
N VAL A 11 0.12 -21.77 23.14
CA VAL A 11 -0.18 -20.34 23.09
C VAL A 11 -0.94 -19.96 24.34
N LYS A 12 -0.51 -18.90 25.01
CA LYS A 12 -1.05 -18.44 26.28
C LYS A 12 -1.51 -16.99 26.18
N PHE A 13 -2.76 -16.73 26.54
CA PHE A 13 -3.37 -15.40 26.48
C PHE A 13 -3.52 -14.79 27.89
N ARG A 14 -3.02 -13.59 28.18
CA ARG A 14 -3.15 -12.96 29.50
C ARG A 14 -3.66 -11.53 29.40
N GLY A 15 -4.06 -10.92 30.52
CA GLY A 15 -4.46 -9.52 30.57
C GLY A 15 -5.94 -9.30 30.86
N LYS A 16 -6.37 -8.03 30.85
CA LYS A 16 -7.73 -7.59 31.23
C LYS A 16 -8.83 -8.14 30.32
N ALA A 17 -8.50 -8.46 29.07
CA ALA A 17 -9.40 -9.09 28.12
C ALA A 17 -9.75 -10.54 28.48
N VAL A 18 -8.95 -11.16 29.35
CA VAL A 18 -9.22 -12.48 29.91
C VAL A 18 -10.02 -12.32 31.19
N LYS A 19 -11.25 -12.86 31.22
CA LYS A 19 -12.11 -12.81 32.41
C LYS A 19 -12.53 -14.22 32.82
N ALA A 20 -12.33 -14.55 34.09
CA ALA A 20 -12.67 -15.87 34.65
C ALA A 20 -12.13 -17.03 33.79
N HIS A 21 -10.88 -16.90 33.32
CA HIS A 21 -10.23 -17.85 32.42
C HIS A 21 -10.93 -18.09 31.09
N LYS A 22 -11.56 -17.07 30.54
CA LYS A 22 -12.20 -17.08 29.21
C LYS A 22 -11.66 -15.93 28.39
N ILE A 23 -11.55 -16.17 27.09
CA ILE A 23 -11.28 -15.16 26.06
C ILE A 23 -12.48 -15.07 25.13
N GLU A 24 -12.70 -13.89 24.55
CA GLU A 24 -13.72 -13.69 23.53
C GLU A 24 -13.47 -14.61 22.31
N VAL A 25 -14.50 -15.33 21.88
CA VAL A 25 -14.40 -16.31 20.78
C VAL A 25 -13.90 -15.68 19.49
N LEU A 26 -14.32 -14.44 19.19
CA LEU A 26 -13.87 -13.72 17.99
C LEU A 26 -12.37 -13.42 18.05
N ARG A 27 -11.86 -12.95 19.19
CA ARG A 27 -10.42 -12.70 19.39
C ARG A 27 -9.59 -13.97 19.23
N LEU A 28 -10.06 -15.08 19.81
CA LEU A 28 -9.39 -16.38 19.65
C LEU A 28 -9.43 -16.86 18.19
N GLY A 29 -10.57 -16.74 17.51
CA GLY A 29 -10.72 -17.10 16.11
C GLY A 29 -9.81 -16.28 15.19
N ASP A 30 -9.73 -14.97 15.41
CA ASP A 30 -8.85 -14.07 14.67
C ASP A 30 -7.37 -14.41 14.89
N PHE A 31 -6.97 -14.69 16.14
CA PHE A 31 -5.62 -15.15 16.44
C PHE A 31 -5.30 -16.46 15.69
N LEU A 32 -6.12 -17.50 15.87
CA LEU A 32 -5.89 -18.83 15.27
C LEU A 32 -5.81 -18.75 13.75
N SER A 33 -6.70 -17.97 13.12
CA SER A 33 -6.73 -17.79 11.68
C SER A 33 -5.48 -17.09 11.17
N ASN A 34 -5.07 -15.99 11.81
CA ASN A 34 -3.88 -15.24 11.40
C ASN A 34 -2.58 -16.00 11.67
N PHE A 35 -2.51 -16.74 12.78
CA PHE A 35 -1.36 -17.58 13.10
C PHE A 35 -1.20 -18.70 12.07
N GLN A 36 -2.28 -19.42 11.75
CA GLN A 36 -2.25 -20.45 10.70
C GLN A 36 -1.85 -19.88 9.33
N ARG A 37 -2.37 -18.70 8.97
CA ARG A 37 -2.04 -18.06 7.69
C ARG A 37 -0.60 -17.57 7.63
N LEU A 38 -0.06 -17.04 8.73
CA LEU A 38 1.34 -16.62 8.83
C LEU A 38 2.27 -17.80 8.54
N LEU A 39 2.01 -18.96 9.14
CA LEU A 39 2.77 -20.19 8.86
C LEU A 39 2.67 -20.58 7.38
N ILE A 40 1.46 -20.62 6.82
CA ILE A 40 1.25 -21.00 5.41
C ILE A 40 1.98 -20.04 4.46
N GLU A 41 1.98 -18.74 4.73
CA GLU A 41 2.69 -17.74 3.91
C GLU A 41 4.20 -17.88 4.01
N TYR A 42 4.71 -18.14 5.21
CA TYR A 42 6.13 -18.47 5.39
C TYR A 42 6.49 -19.71 4.56
N GLY A 43 5.67 -20.75 4.61
CA GLY A 43 5.85 -21.95 3.80
C GLY A 43 5.88 -21.67 2.30
N LYS A 44 5.00 -20.79 1.81
CA LYS A 44 5.02 -20.35 0.40
C LYS A 44 6.32 -19.60 0.07
N ALA A 45 6.74 -18.67 0.93
CA ALA A 45 7.96 -17.89 0.73
C ALA A 45 9.22 -18.77 0.69
N LYS A 46 9.22 -19.87 1.46
CA LYS A 46 10.28 -20.88 1.49
C LYS A 46 10.10 -22.03 0.47
N ASN A 47 9.14 -21.92 -0.46
CA ASN A 47 8.84 -22.93 -1.47
C ASN A 47 8.53 -24.34 -0.90
N ILE A 48 7.97 -24.40 0.30
CA ILE A 48 7.52 -25.67 0.90
C ILE A 48 6.37 -26.20 0.06
N ARG A 49 6.48 -27.45 -0.41
CA ARG A 49 5.43 -28.10 -1.20
C ARG A 49 4.15 -28.16 -0.37
N LYS A 50 3.01 -27.79 -0.96
CA LYS A 50 1.67 -27.87 -0.32
C LYS A 50 1.67 -27.35 1.14
N PRO A 51 2.04 -26.09 1.39
CA PRO A 51 2.22 -25.58 2.76
C PRO A 51 0.93 -25.63 3.59
N GLN A 52 -0.23 -25.66 2.93
CA GLN A 52 -1.54 -25.81 3.56
C GLN A 52 -1.78 -27.18 4.18
N GLU A 53 -1.05 -28.20 3.73
CA GLU A 53 -1.07 -29.56 4.29
C GLU A 53 0.03 -29.70 5.36
N HIS A 54 1.26 -29.26 5.03
CA HIS A 54 2.43 -29.48 5.87
C HIS A 54 2.58 -28.53 7.07
N LEU A 55 2.00 -27.33 7.01
CA LEU A 55 2.05 -26.34 8.10
C LEU A 55 0.70 -26.21 8.81
N LYS A 56 -0.20 -27.16 8.59
CA LYS A 56 -1.52 -27.15 9.22
C LYS A 56 -1.42 -27.54 10.69
N LEU A 57 -1.96 -26.68 11.53
CA LEU A 57 -2.09 -26.90 12.97
C LEU A 57 -3.53 -27.25 13.32
N TYR A 58 -3.67 -28.15 14.28
CA TYR A 58 -4.95 -28.53 14.88
C TYR A 58 -4.95 -28.10 16.33
N LEU A 59 -6.03 -27.44 16.75
CA LEU A 59 -6.32 -27.24 18.15
C LEU A 59 -6.65 -28.59 18.79
N THR A 60 -5.76 -29.12 19.62
CA THR A 60 -5.90 -30.45 20.22
C THR A 60 -6.33 -30.39 21.67
N ASP A 61 -6.01 -29.30 22.37
CA ASP A 61 -6.40 -29.12 23.76
C ASP A 61 -6.63 -27.63 24.07
N VAL A 62 -7.58 -27.42 24.98
CA VAL A 62 -7.89 -26.14 25.61
C VAL A 62 -8.04 -26.47 27.08
N GLU A 63 -7.07 -26.08 27.92
CA GLU A 63 -7.11 -26.57 29.31
C GLU A 63 -8.37 -26.01 30.03
N PRO A 64 -9.06 -26.81 30.86
CA PRO A 64 -10.26 -26.38 31.56
C PRO A 64 -9.99 -25.16 32.44
N GLY A 65 -10.76 -24.09 32.26
CA GLY A 65 -10.49 -22.83 32.94
C GLY A 65 -9.14 -22.24 32.52
N SER A 66 -8.76 -22.33 31.25
CA SER A 66 -7.53 -21.75 30.75
C SER A 66 -7.69 -20.91 29.49
N ILE A 67 -6.66 -20.09 29.38
CA ILE A 67 -6.21 -19.24 28.28
C ILE A 67 -5.08 -19.90 27.49
N THR A 68 -4.77 -21.16 27.79
CA THR A 68 -3.67 -21.88 27.18
C THR A 68 -4.27 -22.85 26.18
N ILE A 69 -3.93 -22.65 24.92
CA ILE A 69 -4.32 -23.55 23.84
C ILE A 69 -3.12 -24.35 23.37
N VAL A 70 -3.37 -25.57 22.96
CA VAL A 70 -2.35 -26.47 22.42
C VAL A 70 -2.65 -26.73 20.95
N LEU A 71 -1.66 -26.41 20.11
CA LEU A 71 -1.70 -26.63 18.68
C LEU A 71 -0.70 -27.71 18.29
N GLU A 72 -1.16 -28.70 17.52
CA GLU A 72 -0.33 -29.80 17.03
C GLU A 72 -0.34 -29.90 15.50
N PRO A 73 0.78 -30.31 14.87
CA PRO A 73 0.80 -30.63 13.45
C PRO A 73 -0.18 -31.74 13.06
N ALA A 74 -0.54 -31.77 11.77
CA ALA A 74 -1.21 -32.92 11.17
C ALA A 74 -0.40 -34.22 11.35
N LYS A 75 -0.94 -35.20 12.10
CA LYS A 75 -0.27 -36.50 12.34
C LYS A 75 0.05 -37.29 11.06
N SER A 76 -0.74 -37.14 10.00
CA SER A 76 -0.53 -37.83 8.73
C SER A 76 0.72 -37.38 7.97
N TYR A 77 1.27 -36.21 8.30
CA TYR A 77 2.50 -35.68 7.73
C TYR A 77 3.64 -35.62 8.76
N SER A 78 3.40 -35.93 10.05
CA SER A 78 4.34 -35.63 11.12
C SER A 78 5.48 -36.64 11.31
N TYR A 79 5.44 -37.81 10.67
CA TYR A 79 6.47 -38.85 10.92
C TYR A 79 7.86 -38.49 10.35
N HIS A 80 7.96 -37.56 9.37
CA HIS A 80 9.24 -37.11 8.80
C HIS A 80 9.26 -35.61 8.40
N TYR A 81 8.30 -34.80 8.85
CA TYR A 81 8.02 -33.47 8.26
C TYR A 81 7.70 -32.39 9.31
N THR A 82 8.28 -32.46 10.51
CA THR A 82 8.17 -31.42 11.56
C THR A 82 9.07 -30.21 11.31
N GLU A 83 10.10 -30.36 10.48
CA GLU A 83 11.08 -29.32 10.16
C GLU A 83 10.45 -28.01 9.62
N PRO A 84 9.50 -28.02 8.66
CA PRO A 84 8.85 -26.80 8.17
C PRO A 84 8.15 -25.97 9.25
N ILE A 85 7.47 -26.63 10.20
CA ILE A 85 6.78 -25.96 11.30
C ILE A 85 7.81 -25.38 12.27
N ASN A 86 8.85 -26.14 12.59
CA ASN A 86 9.92 -25.67 13.45
C ASN A 86 10.58 -24.41 12.86
N SER A 87 10.95 -24.43 11.58
CA SER A 87 11.54 -23.28 10.90
C SER A 87 10.60 -22.06 10.88
N ALA A 88 9.29 -22.27 10.71
CA ALA A 88 8.31 -21.17 10.74
C ALA A 88 8.16 -20.56 12.15
N LEU A 89 8.25 -21.38 13.20
CA LEU A 89 8.23 -20.91 14.59
C LEU A 89 9.54 -20.23 14.98
N ASP A 90 10.68 -20.75 14.50
CA ASP A 90 11.98 -20.12 14.69
C ASP A 90 12.01 -18.76 14.01
N PHE A 91 11.41 -18.62 12.82
CA PHE A 91 11.20 -17.34 12.17
C PHE A 91 10.43 -16.34 13.05
N ILE A 92 9.28 -16.73 13.61
CA ILE A 92 8.50 -15.87 14.52
C ILE A 92 9.31 -15.51 15.77
N THR A 93 9.99 -16.49 16.36
CA THR A 93 10.78 -16.28 17.59
C THR A 93 11.95 -15.34 17.34
N ASN A 94 12.64 -15.49 16.21
CA ASN A 94 13.74 -14.61 15.81
C ASN A 94 13.27 -13.19 15.53
N LEU A 95 12.10 -13.01 14.90
CA LEU A 95 11.50 -11.68 14.74
C LEU A 95 11.27 -10.99 16.09
N LEU A 96 10.73 -11.73 17.06
CA LEU A 96 10.53 -11.21 18.42
C LEU A 96 11.85 -10.85 19.09
N ASN A 97 12.90 -11.67 18.91
CA ASN A 97 14.23 -11.41 19.46
C ASN A 97 14.93 -10.21 18.83
N TYR A 98 14.57 -9.83 17.60
CA TYR A 98 15.19 -8.71 16.88
C TYR A 98 14.36 -7.43 16.90
N VAL A 99 13.15 -7.45 17.49
CA VAL A 99 12.24 -6.30 17.45
C VAL A 99 12.80 -5.03 18.13
N ASP A 100 13.79 -5.19 19.01
CA ASP A 100 14.47 -4.06 19.65
C ASP A 100 15.45 -3.32 18.73
N ASP A 101 15.87 -3.95 17.64
CA ASP A 101 16.80 -3.37 16.67
C ASP A 101 16.13 -3.29 15.29
N TYR A 102 15.69 -2.08 14.96
CA TYR A 102 15.00 -1.78 13.71
C TYR A 102 15.76 -2.24 12.46
N GLN A 103 17.08 -2.04 12.42
CA GLN A 103 17.88 -2.41 11.25
C GLN A 103 18.05 -3.92 11.18
N LYS A 104 18.26 -4.57 12.31
CA LYS A 104 18.42 -6.03 12.37
C LYS A 104 17.14 -6.76 11.98
N ILE A 105 15.97 -6.33 12.47
CA ILE A 105 14.69 -6.95 12.07
C ILE A 105 14.41 -6.76 10.58
N LYS A 106 14.72 -5.57 10.03
CA LYS A 106 14.55 -5.28 8.60
C LYS A 106 15.42 -6.20 7.75
N GLN A 107 16.71 -6.27 8.05
CA GLN A 107 17.65 -7.16 7.36
C GLN A 107 17.22 -8.63 7.47
N TYR A 108 16.75 -9.06 8.64
CA TYR A 108 16.26 -10.42 8.82
C TYR A 108 15.03 -10.71 7.94
N LEU A 109 14.07 -9.78 7.87
CA LEU A 109 12.90 -9.91 7.00
C LEU A 109 13.29 -10.01 5.53
N GLU A 110 14.22 -9.20 5.05
CA GLU A 110 14.69 -9.19 3.66
C GLU A 110 15.46 -10.48 3.30
N GLN A 111 16.23 -11.01 4.24
CA GLN A 111 16.93 -12.28 4.09
C GLN A 111 15.95 -13.46 4.07
N GLU A 112 14.96 -13.44 4.95
CA GLU A 112 14.01 -14.55 5.10
C GLU A 112 12.92 -14.55 4.04
N LEU A 113 12.42 -13.38 3.66
CA LEU A 113 11.27 -13.16 2.80
C LEU A 113 11.71 -12.33 1.59
N LYS A 114 11.87 -13.01 0.45
CA LYS A 114 12.55 -12.50 -0.75
C LYS A 114 11.94 -11.25 -1.40
N SER A 115 10.68 -10.91 -1.12
CA SER A 115 9.98 -9.81 -1.79
C SER A 115 9.33 -8.84 -0.79
N PRO A 116 9.39 -7.52 -1.04
CA PRO A 116 8.73 -6.50 -0.22
C PRO A 116 7.24 -6.76 0.02
N GLU A 117 6.49 -7.27 -0.96
CA GLU A 117 5.07 -7.60 -0.79
C GLU A 117 4.86 -8.78 0.16
N THR A 118 5.77 -9.76 0.10
CA THR A 118 5.76 -10.90 1.01
C THR A 118 6.07 -10.44 2.43
N ILE A 119 7.08 -9.59 2.60
CA ILE A 119 7.43 -8.98 3.89
C ILE A 119 6.23 -8.23 4.46
N LEU A 120 5.62 -7.34 3.66
CA LEU A 120 4.45 -6.57 4.08
C LEU A 120 3.28 -7.46 4.50
N SER A 121 2.99 -8.53 3.75
CA SER A 121 1.94 -9.49 4.11
C SER A 121 2.20 -10.15 5.47
N HIS A 122 3.44 -10.57 5.73
CA HIS A 122 3.83 -11.18 7.00
C HIS A 122 3.74 -10.17 8.15
N LEU A 123 4.24 -8.95 7.95
CA LEU A 123 4.18 -7.89 8.96
C LEU A 123 2.74 -7.54 9.35
N LYS A 124 1.81 -7.42 8.40
CA LYS A 124 0.40 -7.16 8.69
C LYS A 124 -0.26 -8.27 9.51
N ARG A 125 0.09 -9.53 9.25
CA ARG A 125 -0.39 -10.67 10.05
C ARG A 125 0.19 -10.64 11.45
N LEU A 126 1.49 -10.35 11.54
CA LEU A 126 2.21 -10.26 12.80
C LEU A 126 1.65 -9.12 13.67
N GLU A 127 1.28 -7.98 13.08
CA GLU A 127 0.63 -6.86 13.77
C GLU A 127 -0.69 -7.28 14.45
N ILE A 128 -1.49 -8.12 13.79
CA ILE A 128 -2.76 -8.64 14.35
C ILE A 128 -2.50 -9.61 15.50
N LEU A 129 -1.44 -10.41 15.40
CA LEU A 129 -1.04 -11.36 16.45
C LEU A 129 -0.33 -10.67 17.63
N TRP A 130 0.05 -9.41 17.46
CA TRP A 130 0.83 -8.68 18.45
C TRP A 130 0.02 -8.38 19.70
N SER A 131 0.64 -8.53 20.88
CA SER A 131 -0.02 -8.22 22.15
C SER A 131 -0.53 -6.78 22.19
N GLU A 132 -1.64 -6.60 22.90
CA GLU A 132 -2.24 -5.30 23.19
C GLU A 132 -2.20 -5.02 24.70
N LYS A 133 -2.49 -3.77 25.11
CA LYS A 133 -2.44 -3.36 26.52
C LYS A 133 -3.38 -4.17 27.43
N ASP A 134 -4.44 -4.75 26.87
CA ASP A 134 -5.42 -5.57 27.58
C ASP A 134 -5.26 -7.08 27.30
N LEU A 135 -4.41 -7.48 26.35
CA LEU A 135 -4.22 -8.88 25.94
C LEU A 135 -2.77 -9.17 25.56
N GLU A 136 -2.04 -9.85 26.44
CA GLU A 136 -0.70 -10.37 26.21
C GLU A 136 -0.77 -11.78 25.61
N VAL A 137 0.11 -12.05 24.64
CA VAL A 137 0.22 -13.35 23.98
C VAL A 137 1.62 -13.90 24.17
N GLY A 138 1.70 -15.12 24.69
CA GLY A 138 2.95 -15.89 24.82
C GLY A 138 2.91 -17.14 23.95
N ILE A 139 4.03 -17.47 23.31
CA ILE A 139 4.19 -18.66 22.48
C ILE A 139 5.35 -19.50 23.03
N ALA A 140 5.14 -20.81 23.19
CA ALA A 140 6.18 -21.76 23.57
C ALA A 140 6.12 -23.01 22.70
N ARG A 141 7.28 -23.62 22.47
CA ARG A 141 7.44 -24.86 21.68
C ARG A 141 8.02 -25.95 22.59
N LYS A 142 7.18 -26.87 23.07
CA LYS A 142 7.58 -27.99 23.96
C LYS A 142 6.65 -29.20 23.83
N PHE A 143 7.19 -30.39 24.06
CA PHE A 143 6.40 -31.63 24.09
C PHE A 143 5.47 -31.69 25.31
N SER A 144 5.99 -31.27 26.47
CA SER A 144 5.27 -31.17 27.74
C SER A 144 4.84 -29.73 28.02
N LYS A 145 3.95 -29.57 29.01
CA LYS A 145 3.46 -28.26 29.44
C LYS A 145 4.63 -27.33 29.81
N PRO A 146 4.78 -26.17 29.15
CA PRO A 146 5.85 -25.24 29.43
C PRO A 146 5.70 -24.59 30.81
N ARG A 147 6.85 -24.29 31.43
CA ARG A 147 6.94 -23.36 32.55
C ARG A 147 6.77 -21.93 32.05
N GLU A 148 6.58 -21.00 32.98
CA GLU A 148 6.31 -19.61 32.63
C GLU A 148 7.46 -18.96 31.86
N GLU A 149 8.69 -19.22 32.28
CA GLU A 149 9.94 -18.79 31.64
C GLU A 149 10.17 -19.35 30.23
N ASP A 150 9.42 -20.37 29.83
CA ASP A 150 9.53 -20.99 28.51
C ASP A 150 8.72 -20.25 27.43
N TYR A 151 7.83 -19.33 27.83
CA TYR A 151 7.03 -18.56 26.89
C TYR A 151 7.79 -17.33 26.40
N VAL A 152 7.86 -17.20 25.08
CA VAL A 152 8.27 -15.95 24.44
C VAL A 152 7.02 -15.08 24.33
N TYR A 153 6.95 -14.05 25.17
CA TYR A 153 5.87 -13.08 25.16
C TYR A 153 6.11 -12.01 24.10
N ILE A 154 5.06 -11.68 23.36
CA ILE A 154 5.09 -10.62 22.37
C ILE A 154 4.94 -9.28 23.11
N PRO A 155 5.94 -8.38 23.11
CA PRO A 155 5.90 -7.17 23.94
C PRO A 155 4.98 -6.09 23.31
N PRO A 156 3.86 -5.67 23.96
CA PRO A 156 2.89 -4.75 23.37
C PRO A 156 3.51 -3.38 22.99
N GLU A 157 4.49 -2.90 23.75
CA GLU A 157 5.19 -1.64 23.52
C GLU A 157 6.00 -1.62 22.22
N LYS A 158 6.34 -2.77 21.65
CA LYS A 158 7.12 -2.88 20.42
C LYS A 158 6.27 -2.96 19.15
N LYS A 159 4.94 -2.93 19.28
CA LYS A 159 4.01 -2.92 18.12
C LYS A 159 4.32 -1.77 17.15
N GLN A 160 4.77 -0.63 17.66
CA GLN A 160 5.15 0.54 16.86
C GLN A 160 6.31 0.26 15.89
N VAL A 161 7.23 -0.64 16.23
CA VAL A 161 8.34 -1.04 15.35
C VAL A 161 7.79 -1.78 14.12
N VAL A 162 6.88 -2.72 14.34
CA VAL A 162 6.19 -3.47 13.27
C VAL A 162 5.39 -2.52 12.39
N GLN A 163 4.65 -1.58 12.98
CA GLN A 163 3.89 -0.55 12.26
C GLN A 163 4.77 0.32 11.38
N LYS A 164 5.92 0.77 11.91
CA LYS A 164 6.88 1.56 11.14
C LYS A 164 7.45 0.79 9.94
N LEU A 165 7.77 -0.50 10.10
CA LEU A 165 8.21 -1.36 8.99
C LEU A 165 7.10 -1.54 7.94
N ILE A 166 5.85 -1.73 8.38
CA ILE A 166 4.68 -1.80 7.49
C ILE A 166 4.61 -0.53 6.63
N GLU A 167 4.71 0.66 7.23
CA GLU A 167 4.69 1.94 6.50
C GLU A 167 5.85 2.07 5.51
N GLU A 168 7.05 1.62 5.88
CA GLU A 168 8.23 1.70 5.00
C GLU A 168 8.07 0.80 3.77
N TYR A 169 7.72 -0.48 3.96
CA TYR A 169 7.51 -1.40 2.83
C TYR A 169 6.33 -1.01 1.96
N ILE A 170 5.30 -0.40 2.55
CA ILE A 170 4.19 0.18 1.79
C ILE A 170 4.66 1.25 0.83
N LYS A 171 5.56 2.15 1.27
CA LYS A 171 6.12 3.21 0.42
C LYS A 171 6.98 2.60 -0.69
N GLU A 172 7.79 1.60 -0.37
CA GLU A 172 8.66 0.91 -1.33
C GLU A 172 7.89 0.26 -2.49
N ILE A 173 6.74 -0.36 -2.20
CA ILE A 173 5.92 -1.04 -3.23
C ILE A 173 4.79 -0.17 -3.79
N SER A 174 4.71 1.09 -3.38
CA SER A 174 3.66 1.98 -3.86
C SER A 174 3.94 2.43 -5.28
N ASP A 175 2.88 2.42 -6.08
CA ASP A 175 2.87 3.00 -7.42
C ASP A 175 2.06 4.29 -7.41
N LYS A 176 2.31 5.09 -8.44
CA LYS A 176 1.66 6.36 -8.67
C LYS A 176 0.76 6.28 -9.91
N ILE A 177 -0.47 6.76 -9.78
CA ILE A 177 -1.43 6.86 -10.89
C ILE A 177 -1.97 8.29 -10.94
N GLN A 178 -2.05 8.85 -12.15
CA GLN A 178 -2.65 10.16 -12.40
C GLN A 178 -4.01 9.96 -13.07
N GLY A 179 -5.00 10.73 -12.65
CA GLY A 179 -6.37 10.62 -13.13
C GLY A 179 -7.33 11.60 -12.46
N ALA A 180 -8.62 11.51 -12.75
CA ALA A 180 -9.66 12.30 -12.08
C ALA A 180 -10.57 11.37 -11.29
N ILE A 181 -10.96 11.76 -10.07
CA ILE A 181 -11.92 10.98 -9.26
C ILE A 181 -13.30 11.17 -9.85
N VAL A 182 -13.93 10.09 -10.33
CA VAL A 182 -15.23 10.13 -11.02
C VAL A 182 -16.36 9.49 -10.21
N GLU A 183 -16.04 8.61 -9.27
CA GLU A 183 -17.02 7.96 -8.41
C GLU A 183 -16.51 7.82 -6.97
N LEU A 184 -17.41 7.94 -5.99
CA LEU A 184 -17.14 7.74 -4.57
C LEU A 184 -18.13 6.74 -3.98
N LYS A 185 -17.60 5.71 -3.32
CA LYS A 185 -18.38 4.76 -2.52
C LYS A 185 -17.96 4.82 -1.06
N ALA A 186 -18.61 5.71 -0.31
CA ALA A 186 -18.36 5.92 1.13
C ALA A 186 -19.16 4.99 2.06
N HIS A 187 -19.94 4.06 1.53
CA HIS A 187 -20.79 3.16 2.32
C HIS A 187 -20.44 1.67 2.11
N GLY A 188 -20.65 0.89 3.18
CA GLY A 188 -20.38 -0.55 3.20
C GLY A 188 -18.96 -0.93 3.62
N LYS A 189 -18.67 -2.23 3.63
CA LYS A 189 -17.39 -2.80 4.10
C LYS A 189 -16.23 -2.61 3.12
N LYS A 190 -16.50 -2.20 1.87
CA LYS A 190 -15.50 -2.00 0.82
C LYS A 190 -15.61 -0.59 0.27
N ARG A 191 -15.22 0.39 1.09
CA ARG A 191 -15.15 1.77 0.65
C ARG A 191 -14.07 1.92 -0.40
N HIS A 192 -14.39 2.67 -1.44
CA HIS A 192 -13.49 2.93 -2.54
C HIS A 192 -13.91 4.19 -3.29
N PHE A 193 -13.03 4.64 -4.16
CA PHE A 193 -13.34 5.61 -5.19
C PHE A 193 -12.85 5.07 -6.53
N GLU A 194 -13.42 5.56 -7.62
CA GLU A 194 -12.95 5.24 -8.97
C GLU A 194 -12.27 6.46 -9.57
N ILE A 195 -11.13 6.22 -10.23
CA ILE A 195 -10.45 7.21 -11.04
C ILE A 195 -10.54 6.84 -12.51
N ILE A 196 -10.67 7.84 -13.37
CA ILE A 196 -10.33 7.73 -14.79
C ILE A 196 -8.91 8.23 -14.98
N THR A 197 -8.01 7.39 -15.50
CA THR A 197 -6.60 7.76 -15.69
C THR A 197 -6.45 8.78 -16.82
N THR A 198 -5.26 9.36 -16.92
CA THR A 198 -4.85 10.22 -18.04
C THR A 198 -4.95 9.54 -19.42
N THR A 199 -5.03 8.20 -19.46
CA THR A 199 -5.19 7.38 -20.66
C THR A 199 -6.64 6.90 -20.90
N GLY A 200 -7.57 7.25 -20.00
CA GLY A 200 -8.97 6.82 -20.07
C GLY A 200 -9.29 5.46 -19.42
N GLU A 201 -8.33 4.83 -18.74
CA GLU A 201 -8.57 3.60 -17.99
C GLU A 201 -9.33 3.90 -16.69
N LYS A 202 -10.31 3.06 -16.32
CA LYS A 202 -10.96 3.14 -15.01
C LYS A 202 -10.26 2.27 -13.99
N ILE A 203 -9.88 2.84 -12.85
CA ILE A 203 -9.20 2.13 -11.77
C ILE A 203 -9.95 2.32 -10.46
N ILE A 204 -10.25 1.21 -9.80
CA ILE A 204 -10.88 1.20 -8.47
C ILE A 204 -9.80 1.29 -7.40
N CYS A 205 -9.96 2.26 -6.50
CA CYS A 205 -9.03 2.59 -5.43
C CYS A 205 -9.67 2.36 -4.06
N TYR A 206 -9.22 1.32 -3.35
CA TYR A 206 -9.76 0.92 -2.06
C TYR A 206 -9.06 1.62 -0.90
N TYR A 207 -9.81 1.93 0.15
CA TYR A 207 -9.28 2.48 1.41
C TYR A 207 -10.06 1.95 2.61
N ASP A 208 -9.44 1.98 3.79
CA ASP A 208 -10.11 1.70 5.07
C ASP A 208 -10.19 2.99 5.90
N PRO A 209 -11.40 3.54 6.14
CA PRO A 209 -11.57 4.77 6.91
C PRO A 209 -11.20 4.63 8.40
N LYS A 210 -11.09 3.40 8.92
CA LYS A 210 -10.61 3.16 10.29
C LYS A 210 -9.10 3.31 10.40
N GLU A 211 -8.38 2.96 9.34
CA GLU A 211 -6.93 3.07 9.28
C GLU A 211 -6.51 4.46 8.83
N ASN A 212 -7.10 4.96 7.73
CA ASN A 212 -6.74 6.23 7.10
C ASN A 212 -8.02 7.05 6.77
N PRO A 213 -8.63 7.72 7.76
CA PRO A 213 -9.83 8.54 7.54
C PRO A 213 -9.58 9.72 6.59
N GLU A 214 -8.35 10.24 6.51
CA GLU A 214 -8.00 11.38 5.65
C GLU A 214 -8.20 11.09 4.16
N ILE A 215 -8.01 9.83 3.73
CA ILE A 215 -8.23 9.43 2.33
C ILE A 215 -9.68 9.67 1.90
N GLU A 216 -10.64 9.43 2.79
CA GLU A 216 -12.05 9.70 2.48
C GLU A 216 -12.28 11.20 2.31
N ILE A 217 -11.75 12.00 3.22
CA ILE A 217 -11.86 13.48 3.19
C ILE A 217 -11.24 14.04 1.92
N ASP A 218 -10.04 13.57 1.56
CA ASP A 218 -9.33 14.02 0.36
C ASP A 218 -10.05 13.57 -0.91
N ALA A 219 -10.57 12.33 -0.95
CA ALA A 219 -11.34 11.85 -2.08
C ALA A 219 -12.61 12.71 -2.31
N TYR A 220 -13.28 13.12 -1.24
CA TYR A 220 -14.41 14.07 -1.32
C TYR A 220 -13.97 15.46 -1.80
N LYS A 221 -12.89 16.01 -1.22
CA LYS A 221 -12.35 17.33 -1.56
C LYS A 221 -11.91 17.44 -3.04
N HIS A 222 -11.43 16.32 -3.58
CA HIS A 222 -10.89 16.19 -4.93
C HIS A 222 -11.83 15.47 -5.90
N PHE A 223 -13.11 15.31 -5.54
CA PHE A 223 -14.10 14.75 -6.46
C PHE A 223 -14.22 15.59 -7.74
N TRP A 224 -14.19 14.92 -8.90
CA TRP A 224 -14.09 15.50 -10.24
C TRP A 224 -12.87 16.39 -10.50
N LYS A 225 -11.84 16.31 -9.65
CA LYS A 225 -10.58 17.05 -9.86
C LYS A 225 -9.47 16.11 -10.29
N PRO A 226 -8.53 16.58 -11.13
CA PRO A 226 -7.30 15.87 -11.42
C PRO A 226 -6.46 15.65 -10.17
N VAL A 227 -6.06 14.41 -9.97
CA VAL A 227 -5.32 13.93 -8.81
C VAL A 227 -4.24 12.95 -9.19
N GLU A 228 -3.28 12.86 -8.30
CA GLU A 228 -2.25 11.87 -8.25
C GLU A 228 -2.51 10.99 -7.04
N ILE A 229 -2.74 9.70 -7.30
CA ILE A 229 -3.01 8.69 -6.28
C ILE A 229 -1.76 7.86 -6.09
N ILE A 230 -1.31 7.75 -4.84
CA ILE A 230 -0.21 6.89 -4.45
C ILE A 230 -0.81 5.69 -3.69
N GLY A 231 -0.47 4.48 -4.10
CA GLY A 231 -0.98 3.29 -3.44
C GLY A 231 -0.45 1.98 -3.99
N ILE A 232 -0.90 0.88 -3.41
CA ILE A 232 -0.45 -0.47 -3.75
C ILE A 232 -1.30 -0.98 -4.91
N ILE A 233 -0.69 -1.14 -6.08
CA ILE A 233 -1.36 -1.65 -7.27
C ILE A 233 -1.29 -3.17 -7.29
N LYS A 234 -2.41 -3.79 -7.69
CA LYS A 234 -2.48 -5.22 -7.93
C LYS A 234 -3.09 -5.48 -9.29
N GLN A 235 -2.26 -5.99 -10.20
CA GLN A 235 -2.71 -6.39 -11.52
C GLN A 235 -3.11 -7.85 -11.51
N LYS A 236 -4.34 -8.15 -11.93
CA LYS A 236 -4.79 -9.53 -12.17
C LYS A 236 -5.27 -9.65 -13.62
N GLY A 237 -4.40 -10.13 -14.50
CA GLY A 237 -4.64 -10.14 -15.94
C GLY A 237 -4.72 -8.70 -16.48
N LYS A 238 -5.82 -8.36 -17.16
CA LYS A 238 -6.06 -7.01 -17.70
C LYS A 238 -6.64 -6.01 -16.69
N ILE A 239 -7.06 -6.47 -15.51
CA ILE A 239 -7.72 -5.60 -14.53
C ILE A 239 -6.65 -5.03 -13.59
N LYS A 240 -6.52 -3.71 -13.62
CA LYS A 240 -5.69 -2.94 -12.69
C LYS A 240 -6.58 -2.37 -11.58
N ARG A 241 -6.15 -2.53 -10.33
CA ARG A 241 -6.83 -1.96 -9.16
C ARG A 241 -5.82 -1.56 -8.11
N MET A 242 -6.15 -0.54 -7.34
CA MET A 242 -5.36 -0.12 -6.20
C MET A 242 -5.94 -0.74 -4.94
N GLU A 243 -5.26 -1.78 -4.43
CA GLU A 243 -5.71 -2.56 -3.27
C GLU A 243 -5.69 -1.73 -1.98
N ARG A 244 -4.81 -0.72 -1.91
CA ARG A 244 -4.77 0.26 -0.82
C ARG A 244 -4.29 1.61 -1.34
N THR A 245 -5.11 2.64 -1.16
CA THR A 245 -4.72 4.04 -1.33
C THR A 245 -4.00 4.54 -0.08
N LEU A 246 -2.88 5.23 -0.29
CA LEU A 246 -2.02 5.77 0.76
C LEU A 246 -2.07 7.29 0.79
N GLU A 247 -2.22 7.92 -0.37
CA GLU A 247 -2.21 9.36 -0.48
C GLU A 247 -2.96 9.82 -1.73
N ILE A 248 -3.59 10.99 -1.65
CA ILE A 248 -4.24 11.70 -2.75
C ILE A 248 -3.64 13.10 -2.82
N LYS A 249 -3.06 13.46 -3.96
CA LYS A 249 -2.49 14.80 -4.20
C LYS A 249 -3.15 15.47 -5.39
N PRO A 250 -3.19 16.80 -5.48
CA PRO A 250 -3.51 17.49 -6.73
C PRO A 250 -2.52 17.08 -7.82
N PHE A 251 -3.03 16.74 -9.01
CA PHE A 251 -2.18 16.53 -10.17
C PHE A 251 -1.68 17.88 -10.69
N LYS A 252 -0.35 18.07 -10.69
CA LYS A 252 0.31 19.27 -11.22
C LYS A 252 1.17 18.89 -12.41
N TYR A 253 1.23 19.77 -13.40
CA TYR A 253 2.04 19.59 -14.60
C TYR A 253 2.64 20.92 -15.04
N GLU A 254 3.88 20.88 -15.50
CA GLU A 254 4.61 22.03 -16.03
C GLU A 254 5.30 21.62 -17.33
N ILE A 255 5.20 22.46 -18.36
CA ILE A 255 5.92 22.27 -19.61
C ILE A 255 7.38 22.66 -19.40
N THR A 256 8.30 21.80 -19.82
CA THR A 256 9.76 22.00 -19.75
C THR A 256 10.43 21.43 -21.00
N GLY A 257 11.71 21.75 -21.22
CA GLY A 257 12.47 21.19 -22.35
C GLY A 257 12.11 21.84 -23.68
N THR A 258 11.52 21.09 -24.59
CA THR A 258 11.09 21.58 -25.91
C THR A 258 9.58 21.40 -26.05
N PHE A 259 8.89 22.41 -26.56
CA PHE A 259 7.45 22.39 -26.78
C PHE A 259 7.08 23.22 -28.02
N GLY A 260 6.33 22.65 -28.95
CA GLY A 260 5.94 23.31 -30.20
C GLY A 260 7.13 23.63 -31.09
N GLY A 261 8.22 22.86 -30.98
CA GLY A 261 9.49 23.12 -31.66
C GLY A 261 10.40 24.17 -31.00
N TYR A 262 9.97 24.81 -29.91
CA TYR A 262 10.73 25.85 -29.22
C TYR A 262 11.28 25.40 -27.88
N LYS A 263 12.45 25.92 -27.50
CA LYS A 263 13.10 25.61 -26.22
C LYS A 263 12.50 26.46 -25.10
N ILE A 264 12.07 25.79 -24.03
CA ILE A 264 11.50 26.37 -22.83
C ILE A 264 12.62 26.66 -21.83
N LYS A 265 12.89 27.94 -21.58
CA LYS A 265 13.93 28.38 -20.63
C LYS A 265 13.40 28.56 -19.20
N ALA A 266 12.09 28.75 -19.04
CA ALA A 266 11.42 28.79 -17.74
C ALA A 266 10.15 27.93 -17.78
N PRO A 267 9.93 27.02 -16.79
CA PRO A 267 8.77 26.13 -16.79
C PRO A 267 7.44 26.88 -16.93
N ILE A 268 6.53 26.33 -17.72
CA ILE A 268 5.17 26.88 -17.89
C ILE A 268 4.19 25.99 -17.11
N PRO A 269 3.66 26.45 -15.96
CA PRO A 269 2.68 25.67 -15.22
C PRO A 269 1.36 25.62 -15.97
N LEU A 270 0.73 24.44 -16.00
CA LEU A 270 -0.61 24.26 -16.57
C LEU A 270 -1.62 23.98 -15.45
N ARG A 271 -2.78 24.63 -15.54
CA ARG A 271 -3.99 24.17 -14.85
C ARG A 271 -4.53 22.98 -15.62
N ILE A 272 -4.80 21.89 -14.91
CA ILE A 272 -5.36 20.66 -15.48
C ILE A 272 -6.80 20.56 -15.01
N GLU A 273 -7.70 20.24 -15.93
CA GLU A 273 -9.10 19.99 -15.65
C GLU A 273 -9.59 18.73 -16.38
N TYR A 274 -10.58 18.09 -15.78
CA TYR A 274 -11.31 16.99 -16.39
C TYR A 274 -12.78 17.38 -16.48
N ASP A 275 -13.30 17.54 -17.69
CA ASP A 275 -14.72 17.79 -17.90
C ASP A 275 -15.49 16.47 -17.90
N HIS A 276 -16.19 16.21 -16.80
CA HIS A 276 -17.00 15.01 -16.61
C HIS A 276 -18.26 14.95 -17.48
N ASN A 277 -18.67 16.04 -18.14
CA ASN A 277 -19.82 16.02 -19.04
C ASN A 277 -19.46 15.53 -20.43
N THR A 278 -18.22 15.79 -20.85
CA THR A 278 -17.71 15.45 -22.17
C THR A 278 -16.65 14.33 -22.14
N ASP A 279 -16.22 13.93 -20.94
CA ASP A 279 -15.12 12.99 -20.68
C ASP A 279 -13.82 13.40 -21.38
N ILE A 280 -13.48 14.69 -21.29
CA ILE A 280 -12.33 15.32 -21.94
C ILE A 280 -11.38 15.88 -20.89
N TRP A 281 -10.08 15.75 -21.15
CA TRP A 281 -9.01 16.42 -20.43
C TRP A 281 -8.73 17.77 -21.07
N CYS A 282 -8.60 18.81 -20.25
CA CYS A 282 -8.17 20.12 -20.70
C CYS A 282 -6.98 20.61 -19.88
N VAL A 283 -6.07 21.30 -20.54
CA VAL A 283 -4.93 21.98 -19.94
C VAL A 283 -4.95 23.44 -20.36
N GLU A 284 -4.60 24.35 -19.45
CA GLU A 284 -4.54 25.77 -19.77
C GLU A 284 -3.49 26.53 -18.97
N ASN A 285 -2.96 27.59 -19.58
CA ASN A 285 -2.30 28.68 -18.90
C ASN A 285 -2.91 30.00 -19.40
N PRO A 286 -3.86 30.58 -18.64
CA PRO A 286 -4.56 31.79 -19.06
C PRO A 286 -3.67 33.00 -19.29
N ALA A 287 -2.52 33.09 -18.59
CA ALA A 287 -1.58 34.21 -18.74
C ALA A 287 -0.85 34.19 -20.10
N LEU A 288 -0.78 33.02 -20.73
CA LEU A 288 -0.16 32.82 -22.03
C LEU A 288 -1.19 32.58 -23.14
N GLU A 289 -2.50 32.70 -22.84
CA GLU A 289 -3.58 32.29 -23.76
C GLU A 289 -3.41 30.87 -24.31
N LEU A 290 -2.73 30.01 -23.55
CA LEU A 290 -2.41 28.65 -23.93
C LEU A 290 -3.52 27.73 -23.42
N TYR A 291 -4.08 26.93 -24.30
CA TYR A 291 -5.11 25.95 -23.96
C TYR A 291 -5.00 24.74 -24.87
N GLY A 292 -5.46 23.59 -24.39
CA GLY A 292 -5.62 22.39 -25.21
C GLY A 292 -6.55 21.39 -24.57
N CYS A 293 -7.33 20.67 -25.37
CA CYS A 293 -8.27 19.66 -24.89
C CYS A 293 -8.20 18.37 -25.72
N GLY A 294 -8.41 17.23 -25.07
CA GLY A 294 -8.33 15.91 -25.72
C GLY A 294 -8.98 14.80 -24.90
N LYS A 295 -9.23 13.64 -25.52
CA LYS A 295 -9.82 12.49 -24.81
C LYS A 295 -8.85 11.86 -23.82
N THR A 296 -7.56 12.06 -24.05
CA THR A 296 -6.48 11.73 -23.12
C THR A 296 -5.72 12.98 -22.73
N PHE A 297 -4.99 12.91 -21.62
CA PHE A 297 -4.12 14.01 -21.20
C PHE A 297 -3.02 14.30 -22.24
N GLU A 298 -2.50 13.26 -22.90
CA GLU A 298 -1.50 13.42 -23.96
C GLU A 298 -2.06 14.15 -25.18
N GLU A 299 -3.30 13.83 -25.59
CA GLU A 299 -3.99 14.57 -26.65
C GLU A 299 -4.20 16.04 -26.27
N ALA A 300 -4.59 16.34 -25.02
CA ALA A 300 -4.75 17.71 -24.55
C ALA A 300 -3.43 18.50 -24.55
N ILE A 301 -2.32 17.86 -24.16
CA ILE A 301 -0.98 18.45 -24.23
C ILE A 301 -0.57 18.71 -25.67
N LYS A 302 -0.88 17.79 -26.60
CA LYS A 302 -0.58 17.96 -28.02
C LYS A 302 -1.39 19.10 -28.64
N ASP A 303 -2.67 19.22 -28.31
CA ASP A 303 -3.51 20.33 -28.76
C ASP A 303 -2.95 21.68 -28.25
N ALA A 304 -2.54 21.73 -26.97
CA ALA A 304 -1.86 22.90 -26.41
C ALA A 304 -0.51 23.17 -27.11
N GLU A 305 0.20 22.14 -27.58
CA GLU A 305 1.45 22.29 -28.32
C GLU A 305 1.24 23.01 -29.65
N GLU A 306 0.18 22.65 -30.39
CA GLU A 306 -0.20 23.30 -31.65
C GLU A 306 -0.60 24.77 -31.42
N VAL A 307 -1.37 25.05 -30.36
CA VAL A 307 -1.71 26.42 -29.94
C VAL A 307 -0.46 27.21 -29.58
N PHE A 308 0.45 26.63 -28.79
CA PHE A 308 1.70 27.30 -28.40
C PHE A 308 2.54 27.68 -29.61
N GLN A 309 2.70 26.77 -30.57
CA GLN A 309 3.43 27.06 -31.81
C GLN A 309 2.80 28.24 -32.56
N ALA A 310 1.48 28.24 -32.74
CA ALA A 310 0.76 29.33 -33.41
C ALA A 310 0.93 30.68 -32.69
N LEU A 311 0.93 30.68 -31.35
CA LEU A 311 1.15 31.88 -30.54
C LEU A 311 2.55 32.46 -30.75
N ILE A 312 3.59 31.62 -30.78
CA ILE A 312 4.96 32.06 -31.05
C ILE A 312 5.06 32.65 -32.47
N GLU A 313 4.56 31.94 -33.46
CA GLU A 313 4.63 32.36 -34.87
C GLU A 313 3.87 33.67 -35.12
N THR A 314 2.71 33.85 -34.48
CA THR A 314 1.83 35.01 -34.69
C THR A 314 2.28 36.24 -33.89
N TYR A 315 2.74 36.06 -32.65
CA TYR A 315 2.99 37.20 -31.76
C TYR A 315 4.47 37.47 -31.52
N VAL A 316 5.30 36.43 -31.39
CA VAL A 316 6.70 36.62 -31.01
C VAL A 316 7.55 37.10 -32.20
N PHE A 317 7.31 36.56 -33.39
CA PHE A 317 8.03 36.98 -34.60
C PHE A 317 7.44 38.21 -35.29
N GLU A 318 6.21 38.60 -34.97
CA GLU A 318 5.59 39.81 -35.50
C GLU A 318 6.21 41.07 -34.90
N LYS A 319 6.31 42.13 -35.72
CA LYS A 319 6.88 43.42 -35.30
C LYS A 319 5.93 44.13 -34.35
N ASP A 320 6.47 44.77 -33.31
CA ASP A 320 5.67 45.44 -32.28
C ASP A 320 4.74 46.53 -32.83
N GLU A 321 5.10 47.16 -33.96
CA GLU A 321 4.27 48.17 -34.64
C GLU A 321 2.95 47.59 -35.19
N ASN A 322 2.94 46.29 -35.50
CA ASN A 322 1.79 45.57 -36.03
C ASN A 322 0.91 44.96 -34.92
N LEU A 323 1.32 45.07 -33.66
CA LEU A 323 0.65 44.44 -32.52
C LEU A 323 -0.18 45.46 -31.73
N THR A 324 -1.35 45.01 -31.27
CA THR A 324 -2.14 45.74 -30.26
C THR A 324 -1.43 45.71 -28.89
N GLU A 325 -1.82 46.59 -27.97
CA GLU A 325 -1.22 46.62 -26.63
C GLU A 325 -1.39 45.31 -25.85
N ASP A 326 -2.51 44.61 -26.02
CA ASP A 326 -2.70 43.31 -25.38
C ASP A 326 -1.85 42.21 -26.04
N ALA A 327 -1.70 42.23 -27.36
CA ALA A 327 -0.80 41.32 -28.07
C ALA A 327 0.68 41.54 -27.70
N LYS A 328 1.10 42.79 -27.44
CA LYS A 328 2.44 43.09 -26.91
C LYS A 328 2.64 42.53 -25.50
N LYS A 329 1.63 42.58 -24.63
CA LYS A 329 1.70 41.97 -23.29
C LYS A 329 1.86 40.45 -23.40
N LEU A 330 1.08 39.81 -24.26
CA LEU A 330 1.17 38.37 -24.51
C LEU A 330 2.55 37.99 -25.07
N LYS A 331 3.04 38.71 -26.08
CA LYS A 331 4.40 38.55 -26.62
C LYS A 331 5.45 38.59 -25.51
N LYS A 332 5.38 39.60 -24.64
CA LYS A 332 6.32 39.72 -23.51
C LYS A 332 6.22 38.52 -22.56
N ALA A 333 5.02 38.08 -22.21
CA ALA A 333 4.82 36.91 -21.34
C ALA A 333 5.37 35.63 -21.96
N LEU A 334 5.14 35.39 -23.26
CA LEU A 334 5.71 34.25 -23.99
C LEU A 334 7.25 34.29 -23.98
N LEU A 335 7.84 35.47 -24.22
CA LEU A 335 9.28 35.70 -24.21
C LEU A 335 9.92 35.50 -22.82
N GLU A 336 9.17 35.52 -21.72
CA GLU A 336 9.70 35.15 -20.40
C GLU A 336 9.98 33.64 -20.30
N HIS A 337 9.25 32.81 -21.06
CA HIS A 337 9.31 31.35 -20.98
C HIS A 337 10.07 30.68 -22.13
N VAL A 338 10.15 31.32 -23.29
CA VAL A 338 10.73 30.71 -24.50
C VAL A 338 12.07 31.34 -24.89
N GLU A 339 12.95 30.53 -25.46
CA GLU A 339 14.16 30.96 -26.15
C GLU A 339 13.87 30.96 -27.66
N VAL A 340 13.70 32.15 -28.23
CA VAL A 340 13.58 32.37 -29.67
C VAL A 340 14.89 32.96 -30.18
N THR A 341 15.49 32.28 -31.16
CA THR A 341 16.67 32.80 -31.86
C THR A 341 16.16 33.58 -33.08
N PRO A 342 16.68 34.79 -33.36
CA PRO A 342 16.26 35.60 -34.51
C PRO A 342 16.43 34.91 -35.87
#